data_AF-A0A1Q6X6F6-F1
#
_entry.id   AF-A0A1Q6X6F6-F1
#
_cell.length_a   1.000
_cell.length_b   1.000
_cell.length_c   1.000
_cell.angle_alpha   90.00
_cell.angle_beta   90.00
_cell.angle_gamma   90.00
#
_symmetry.space_group_name_H-M   'P 1'
#
loop_
_entity.id
_entity.type
_entity.pdbx_description
1 polymer ?
#
loop_
_entity_poly.entity_id
_entity_poly.type
_entity_poly.pdbx_seq_one_letter_code
_entity_poly.pdbx_strand_id
1 'polypeptide(L)' 'MSPQLQADEKKPAPPPPKLKVGDAAPDFKLQYFTGNDLKDVNLSDYRGKKNVVLAFYVFAFTGG' A
#
# COMPACT_ATOMS: atom_id res chain seq x y z
N MET A 1 20.52 30.79 -28.33
CA MET A 1 19.30 29.97 -28.18
C MET A 1 19.54 29.02 -27.03
N SER A 2 19.07 29.39 -25.84
CA SER A 2 19.14 28.54 -24.65
C SER A 2 17.83 27.74 -24.56
N PRO A 3 17.84 26.42 -24.34
CA PRO A 3 16.61 25.70 -24.03
C PRO A 3 16.18 26.06 -22.61
N GLN A 4 14.97 26.61 -22.46
CA GLN A 4 14.31 26.69 -21.16
C GLN A 4 13.94 25.27 -20.72
N LEU A 5 14.39 24.90 -19.53
CA LEU A 5 13.79 23.81 -18.75
C LEU A 5 12.39 24.28 -18.35
N GLN A 6 11.34 23.73 -18.96
CA GLN A 6 9.97 23.95 -18.51
C GLN A 6 9.71 23.13 -17.25
N ALA A 7 9.37 23.85 -16.17
CA ALA A 7 8.99 23.31 -14.88
C ALA A 7 7.50 22.92 -14.84
N ASP A 8 7.26 21.81 -14.13
CA ASP A 8 6.06 21.43 -13.37
C ASP A 8 4.67 21.73 -13.98
N GLU A 9 4.21 20.80 -14.82
CA GLU A 9 2.78 20.57 -15.01
C GLU A 9 2.24 19.87 -13.74
N LYS A 10 1.62 20.66 -12.86
CA LYS A 10 1.02 20.25 -11.59
C LYS A 10 -0.06 19.18 -11.82
N LYS A 11 0.34 17.91 -11.85
CA LYS A 11 -0.56 16.76 -11.80
C LYS A 11 -1.47 16.91 -10.58
N PRO A 12 -2.81 16.76 -10.69
CA PRO A 12 -3.69 16.82 -9.53
C PRO A 12 -3.19 15.86 -8.47
N ALA A 13 -3.01 16.35 -7.24
CA ALA A 13 -2.63 15.49 -6.13
C ALA A 13 -3.67 14.37 -6.00
N PRO A 14 -3.25 13.12 -5.73
CA PRO A 14 -4.18 12.02 -5.54
C PRO A 14 -5.24 12.40 -4.49
N PRO A 15 -6.51 12.05 -4.70
CA PRO A 15 -7.54 12.32 -3.71
C PRO A 15 -7.13 11.70 -2.36
N PRO A 16 -7.41 12.39 -1.23
CA PRO A 16 -7.03 11.91 0.08
C PRO A 16 -7.66 10.52 0.34
N PRO A 17 -6.93 9.61 1.00
CA PRO A 17 -7.45 8.29 1.31
C PRO A 17 -8.73 8.41 2.13
N LYS A 18 -9.80 7.75 1.67
CA LYS A 18 -11.15 7.83 2.24
C LYS A 18 -11.33 7.01 3.54
N LEU A 19 -10.26 6.73 4.27
CA LEU A 19 -10.29 5.86 5.44
C LEU A 19 -10.48 6.68 6.72
N LYS A 20 -11.40 6.26 7.58
CA LYS A 20 -11.61 6.85 8.91
C LYS A 20 -11.57 5.77 9.98
N VAL A 21 -11.27 6.19 11.21
CA VAL A 21 -11.32 5.29 12.38
C VAL A 21 -12.75 4.80 12.58
N GLY A 22 -12.89 3.49 12.80
CA GLY A 22 -14.19 2.82 12.94
C GLY A 22 -14.73 2.25 11.64
N ASP A 23 -14.23 2.68 10.48
CA ASP A 23 -14.58 2.05 9.21
C ASP A 23 -14.03 0.63 9.14
N ALA A 24 -14.78 -0.25 8.48
CA ALA A 24 -14.27 -1.57 8.15
C ALA A 24 -13.08 -1.44 7.19
N ALA A 25 -11.93 -2.01 7.55
CA ALA A 25 -10.75 -2.01 6.69
C ALA A 25 -11.06 -2.68 5.33
N PRO A 26 -10.73 -2.04 4.20
CA PRO A 26 -10.95 -2.62 2.87
C PRO A 26 -10.24 -3.94 2.73
N ASP A 27 -10.89 -4.91 2.08
CA ASP A 27 -10.23 -6.18 1.80
C ASP A 27 -9.19 -6.02 0.69
N PHE A 28 -8.11 -6.77 0.80
CA PHE A 28 -7.06 -6.83 -0.21
C PHE A 28 -6.42 -8.21 -0.20
N LYS A 29 -5.83 -8.58 -1.33
CA LYS A 29 -5.11 -9.83 -1.50
C LYS A 29 -3.63 -9.53 -1.76
N LEU A 30 -2.74 -10.15 -1.00
CA LEU A 30 -1.30 -10.07 -1.20
C LEU A 30 -0.74 -11.44 -1.56
N GLN A 31 0.37 -11.44 -2.29
CA GLN A 31 1.18 -12.62 -2.49
C GLN A 31 2.26 -12.67 -1.41
N TYR A 32 2.31 -13.79 -0.70
CA TYR A 32 3.26 -14.11 0.35
C TYR A 32 4.15 -15.26 -0.12
N PHE A 33 5.48 -15.07 -0.02
CA PHE A 33 6.45 -16.08 -0.41
C PHE A 33 7.06 -16.75 0.81
N THR A 34 7.01 -18.08 0.87
CA THR A 34 7.57 -18.88 1.99
C THR A 34 8.97 -19.42 1.73
N GLY A 35 9.64 -19.01 0.64
CA GLY A 35 10.92 -19.57 0.21
C GLY A 35 10.80 -20.65 -0.87
N ASN A 36 9.70 -21.40 -0.85
CA ASN A 36 9.43 -22.48 -1.82
C ASN A 36 8.19 -22.20 -2.68
N ASP A 37 7.18 -21.54 -2.11
CA ASP A 37 5.88 -21.36 -2.74
C ASP A 37 5.40 -19.92 -2.60
N LEU A 38 4.66 -19.46 -3.60
CA LEU A 38 3.89 -18.24 -3.57
C LEU A 38 2.46 -18.57 -3.12
N LYS A 39 1.95 -17.88 -2.10
CA LYS A 39 0.61 -18.07 -1.56
C LYS A 39 -0.14 -16.76 -1.55
N ASP A 40 -1.44 -16.82 -1.85
CA ASP A 40 -2.31 -15.67 -1.70
C ASP A 40 -2.80 -15.57 -0.24
N VAL A 41 -2.84 -14.36 0.29
CA VAL A 41 -3.42 -14.05 1.61
C VAL A 41 -4.39 -12.88 1.48
N ASN A 42 -5.60 -13.02 2.04
CA ASN A 42 -6.59 -11.95 2.08
C ASN A 42 -6.67 -11.35 3.49
N LEU A 43 -6.98 -10.07 3.60
CA LEU A 43 -7.22 -9.45 4.91
C LEU A 43 -8.45 -10.08 5.60
N SER A 44 -9.48 -10.39 4.82
CA SER A 44 -10.71 -11.03 5.29
C SER A 44 -10.49 -12.37 6.00
N ASP A 45 -9.42 -13.10 5.68
CA ASP A 45 -9.09 -14.38 6.31
C ASP A 45 -8.87 -14.26 7.84
N TYR A 46 -8.49 -13.07 8.32
CA TYR A 46 -8.18 -12.78 9.72
C TYR A 46 -9.32 -12.10 10.50
N ARG A 47 -10.39 -11.65 9.83
CA ARG A 47 -11.49 -10.92 10.50
C ARG A 47 -12.12 -11.76 11.61
N GLY A 48 -12.26 -11.16 12.79
CA GLY A 48 -12.84 -11.80 13.97
C GLY A 48 -11.98 -12.91 14.60
N LYS A 49 -10.82 -13.23 14.03
CA LYS A 49 -9.93 -14.29 14.52
C LYS A 49 -8.72 -13.75 15.25
N LYS A 50 -8.14 -12.63 14.78
CA LYS A 50 -6.92 -12.02 15.33
C LYS A 50 -6.96 -10.51 15.18
N ASN A 51 -6.24 -9.81 16.06
CA ASN A 51 -5.89 -8.40 15.85
C ASN A 51 -4.82 -8.33 14.74
N VAL A 52 -5.00 -7.42 13.78
CA VAL A 52 -4.13 -7.27 12.62
C VAL A 52 -3.59 -5.85 12.57
N VAL A 53 -2.27 -5.73 12.36
CA VAL A 53 -1.59 -4.45 12.11
C VAL A 53 -1.06 -4.49 10.69
N LEU A 54 -1.31 -3.43 9.91
CA LEU A 54 -0.83 -3.28 8.54
C LEU A 54 0.20 -2.16 8.47
N ALA A 55 1.37 -2.46 7.91
CA ALA A 55 2.43 -1.50 7.65
C ALA A 55 2.83 -1.55 6.16
N PHE A 56 3.09 -0.38 5.58
CA PHE A 56 3.58 -0.24 4.21
C PHE A 56 5.06 0.15 4.26
N TYR A 57 5.90 -0.59 3.56
CA TYR A 57 7.33 -0.30 3.40
C TYR A 57 7.58 0.09 1.95
N VAL A 58 8.42 1.10 1.72
CA VAL A 58 8.66 1.61 0.36
C VAL A 58 9.43 0.60 -0.48
N PHE A 59 10.51 0.03 0.09
CA PHE A 59 11.34 -0.97 -0.58
C PHE A 59 11.79 -2.06 0.40
N ALA A 60 12.05 -3.25 -0.12
CA ALA A 60 12.67 -4.32 0.65
C ALA A 60 14.13 -3.95 0.98
N PHE A 61 14.61 -4.37 2.15
CA PHE A 61 15.99 -4.15 2.62
C PHE A 61 16.42 -2.69 2.78
N THR A 62 15.48 -1.75 2.95
CA THR A 62 15.79 -0.35 3.31
C THR A 62 15.51 -0.07 4.78
N GLY A 63 16.16 0.97 5.31
CA GLY A 63 15.79 1.53 6.61
C GLY A 63 14.37 2.09 6.57
N GLY A 64 13.63 1.90 7.67
CA GLY A 64 12.30 2.44 7.90
C GLY A 64 12.33 3.69 8.76
#